data_AF-A0A2J0LJJ4-F1
#
_entry.id   AF-A0A2J0LJJ4-F1
#
_cell.length_a   1.000
_cell.length_b   1.000
_cell.length_c   1.000
_cell.angle_alpha   90.00
_cell.angle_beta   90.00
_cell.angle_gamma   90.00
#
_symmetry.space_group_name_H-M   'P 1'
#
loop_
_entity.id
_entity.type
_entity.pdbx_description
1 polymer ?
#
loop_
_entity_poly.entity_id
_entity_poly.type
_entity_poly.pdbx_seq_one_letter_code
_entity_poly.pdbx_strand_id
1 'polypeptide(L)'
;MRKLILLSLITLLCLPVIAYAASIGGAETQGQGKFAIGLDQEFVFDRDMKKKSVGWQEAADITLTGTMKPEVDKMYRTMVKTSYGVLDNLDIYVKLGTAAFESKYKTSGTWVYDDGINPVETGTWDESVKGKGDNAFAYGFGA
;
A
#
# COMPACT_ATOMS: atom_id res chain seq x y z
N MET A 1 48.38 -24.26 7.90
CA MET A 1 47.04 -24.43 7.30
C MET A 1 45.89 -24.15 8.28
N ARG A 2 45.86 -24.75 9.48
CA ARG A 2 44.79 -24.52 10.48
C ARG A 2 44.52 -23.03 10.81
N LYS A 3 45.57 -22.20 10.89
CA LYS A 3 45.46 -20.76 11.17
C LYS A 3 44.80 -19.96 10.03
N LEU A 4 44.95 -20.38 8.78
CA LEU A 4 44.31 -19.74 7.62
C LEU A 4 42.83 -20.07 7.53
N ILE A 5 42.46 -21.30 7.89
CA ILE A 5 41.05 -21.73 7.97
C ILE A 5 40.34 -20.93 9.07
N LEU A 6 40.98 -20.73 10.21
CA LEU A 6 40.41 -19.95 11.31
C LEU A 6 40.24 -18.47 10.93
N LEU A 7 41.22 -17.89 10.23
CA LEU A 7 41.15 -16.49 9.79
C LEU A 7 40.03 -16.28 8.77
N SER A 8 39.86 -17.23 7.82
CA SER A 8 38.78 -17.26 6.84
C SER A 8 37.39 -17.38 7.48
N LEU A 9 37.27 -18.21 8.52
CA LEU A 9 36.01 -18.38 9.24
C LEU A 9 35.63 -17.11 10.03
N ILE A 10 36.61 -16.45 10.65
CA ILE A 10 36.41 -15.21 11.39
C ILE A 10 36.03 -14.07 10.43
N THR A 11 36.66 -13.95 9.26
CA THR A 11 36.25 -12.96 8.27
C THR A 11 34.87 -13.25 7.70
N LEU A 12 34.47 -14.51 7.53
CA LEU A 12 33.11 -14.87 7.10
C LEU A 12 32.04 -14.52 8.17
N LEU A 13 32.37 -14.67 9.45
CA LEU A 13 31.49 -14.36 10.59
C LEU A 13 31.46 -12.87 10.97
N CYS A 14 32.51 -12.12 10.65
CA CYS A 14 32.60 -10.68 10.90
C CYS A 14 32.28 -9.81 9.67
N LEU A 15 31.99 -10.43 8.52
CA LEU A 15 31.37 -9.69 7.42
C LEU A 15 29.98 -9.25 7.88
N PRO A 16 29.66 -7.95 7.83
CA PRO A 16 28.31 -7.49 8.12
C PRO A 16 27.39 -8.19 7.12
N VAL A 17 26.63 -9.18 7.61
CA VAL A 17 25.53 -9.76 6.85
C VAL A 17 24.51 -8.65 6.77
N ILE A 18 24.58 -7.85 5.70
CA ILE A 18 23.59 -6.82 5.43
C ILE A 18 22.31 -7.55 5.05
N ALA A 19 21.56 -7.95 6.08
CA ALA A 19 20.22 -8.49 5.96
C ALA A 19 19.31 -7.31 5.59
N TYR A 20 19.22 -7.03 4.29
CA TYR A 20 18.21 -6.14 3.72
C TYR A 20 16.83 -6.80 3.84
N ALA A 21 16.25 -6.76 5.03
CA ALA A 21 14.80 -6.88 5.20
C ALA A 21 14.21 -5.48 5.04
N ALA A 22 13.40 -5.29 4.01
CA ALA A 22 12.72 -4.05 3.69
C ALA A 22 11.80 -3.60 4.84
N SER A 23 12.36 -2.86 5.81
CA SER A 23 11.63 -2.08 6.79
C SER A 23 12.01 -0.63 6.59
N ILE A 24 11.07 0.15 6.07
CA ILE A 24 11.16 1.61 6.06
C ILE A 24 10.97 2.04 7.53
N GLY A 25 12.10 2.16 8.24
CA GLY A 25 12.17 2.50 9.67
C GLY A 25 12.81 1.42 10.55
N GLY A 26 14.10 1.14 10.32
CA GLY A 26 15.06 0.53 11.25
C GLY A 26 14.74 -0.87 11.75
N ALA A 27 15.41 -1.89 11.21
CA ALA A 27 15.36 -3.29 11.67
C ALA A 27 16.15 -3.54 12.97
N GLU A 28 16.29 -2.53 13.82
CA GLU A 28 16.90 -2.68 15.14
C GLU A 28 15.77 -2.56 16.16
N THR A 29 15.47 -3.70 16.80
CA THR A 29 14.63 -3.73 17.98
C THR A 29 15.25 -2.83 19.04
N GLN A 30 14.42 -2.04 19.72
CA GLN A 30 14.88 -1.15 20.78
C GLN A 30 15.50 -1.95 21.93
N GLY A 31 15.13 -3.23 22.06
CA GLY A 31 15.54 -4.12 23.13
C GLY A 31 14.50 -4.13 24.24
N GLN A 32 14.51 -5.20 25.03
CA GLN A 32 13.49 -5.42 26.03
C GLN A 32 13.36 -4.24 27.02
N GLY A 33 12.13 -3.79 27.23
CA GLY A 33 11.80 -2.71 28.17
C GLY A 33 12.14 -1.31 27.69
N LYS A 34 12.61 -1.15 26.44
CA LYS A 34 12.94 0.17 25.89
C LYS A 34 11.79 0.77 25.10
N PHE A 35 11.72 2.09 25.12
CA PHE A 35 10.70 2.87 24.44
C PHE A 35 11.34 3.80 23.42
N ALA A 36 10.72 3.95 22.26
CA ALA A 36 11.16 4.88 21.23
C ALA A 36 9.98 5.63 20.61
N ILE A 37 10.23 6.88 20.24
CA ILE A 37 9.34 7.72 19.45
C ILE A 37 10.09 8.14 18.19
N GLY A 38 9.45 8.00 17.04
CA GLY A 38 9.98 8.37 15.74
C GLY A 38 8.97 9.12 14.89
N LEU A 39 9.46 9.85 13.90
CA LEU A 39 8.67 10.45 12.85
C LEU A 39 8.87 9.67 11.55
N ASP A 40 7.79 9.09 11.05
CA ASP A 40 7.75 8.37 9.78
C ASP A 40 7.11 9.26 8.71
N GLN A 41 7.88 9.61 7.69
CA GLN A 41 7.37 10.27 6.49
C GLN A 41 7.40 9.29 5.32
N GLU A 42 6.27 9.13 4.64
CA GLU A 42 6.16 8.23 3.50
C GLU A 42 5.59 8.97 2.29
N PHE A 43 6.23 8.75 1.14
CA PHE A 43 5.85 9.30 -0.15
C PHE A 43 5.56 8.13 -1.09
N VAL A 44 4.31 8.00 -1.52
CA VAL A 44 3.88 6.96 -2.44
C VAL A 44 3.46 7.60 -3.75
N PHE A 45 4.03 7.11 -4.84
CA PHE A 45 3.75 7.57 -6.20
C PHE A 45 3.18 6.41 -7.02
N ASP A 46 2.22 6.70 -7.89
CA ASP A 46 1.68 5.78 -8.90
C ASP A 46 1.35 4.38 -8.36
N ARG A 47 0.57 4.32 -7.28
CA ARG A 47 0.14 3.06 -6.68
C ARG A 47 -1.18 2.62 -7.26
N ASP A 48 -1.12 1.58 -8.09
CA ASP A 48 -2.29 0.87 -8.58
C ASP A 48 -3.04 0.17 -7.44
N MET A 49 -4.34 0.42 -7.33
CA MET A 49 -5.21 -0.37 -6.45
C MET A 49 -5.91 -1.48 -7.22
N LYS A 50 -6.40 -2.48 -6.49
CA LYS A 50 -7.13 -3.61 -7.09
C LYS A 50 -8.38 -3.11 -7.82
N LYS A 51 -8.55 -3.56 -9.07
CA LYS A 51 -9.76 -3.34 -9.85
C LYS A 51 -10.96 -3.92 -9.10
N LYS A 52 -12.05 -3.16 -9.01
CA LYS A 52 -13.35 -3.67 -8.55
C LYS A 52 -14.32 -3.63 -9.73
N SER A 53 -14.93 -4.78 -10.00
CA SER A 53 -16.13 -4.82 -10.84
C SER A 53 -17.26 -4.13 -10.08
N VAL A 54 -17.94 -3.20 -10.72
CA VAL A 54 -19.09 -2.50 -10.15
C VAL A 54 -20.25 -2.81 -11.08
N GLY A 55 -21.22 -3.59 -10.59
CA GLY A 55 -22.47 -3.79 -11.33
C GLY A 55 -23.27 -2.49 -11.22
N TRP A 56 -23.57 -1.87 -12.37
CA TRP A 56 -24.43 -0.69 -12.42
C TRP A 56 -25.84 -1.17 -12.79
N GLN A 57 -26.84 -0.64 -12.10
CA GLN A 57 -28.22 -1.14 -12.08
C GLN A 57 -28.82 -1.24 -13.49
N GLU A 58 -29.54 -2.34 -13.76
CA GLU A 58 -30.37 -2.51 -14.96
C GLU A 58 -31.56 -1.54 -14.88
N ALA A 59 -31.71 -0.68 -15.89
CA ALA A 59 -32.89 0.15 -16.06
C ALA A 59 -33.61 -0.31 -17.33
N ALA A 60 -34.75 -0.98 -17.16
CA ALA A 60 -35.73 -1.49 -18.13
C ALA A 60 -35.20 -2.19 -19.40
N ASP A 61 -34.33 -1.53 -20.18
CA ASP A 61 -33.86 -1.93 -21.50
C ASP A 61 -32.33 -1.71 -21.69
N ILE A 62 -31.61 -1.28 -20.65
CA ILE A 62 -30.15 -1.03 -20.68
C ILE A 62 -29.44 -1.84 -19.60
N THR A 63 -28.52 -2.70 -20.03
CA THR A 63 -27.58 -3.42 -19.18
C THR A 63 -26.24 -2.70 -19.14
N LEU A 64 -25.83 -2.22 -17.95
CA LEU A 64 -24.56 -1.51 -17.74
C LEU A 64 -23.58 -2.37 -16.96
N THR A 65 -22.49 -2.79 -17.62
CA THR A 65 -21.38 -3.48 -16.95
C THR A 65 -20.18 -2.54 -16.87
N GLY A 66 -19.70 -2.26 -15.66
CA GLY A 66 -18.59 -1.34 -15.43
C GLY A 66 -17.47 -1.96 -14.58
N THR A 67 -16.24 -1.54 -14.85
CA THR A 67 -15.07 -1.77 -13.99
C THR A 67 -14.56 -0.43 -13.51
N MET A 68 -14.28 -0.34 -12.21
CA MET A 68 -13.61 0.81 -11.61
C MET A 68 -12.21 0.39 -11.17
N LYS A 69 -11.19 1.08 -11.69
CA LYS A 69 -9.80 0.98 -11.24
C LYS A 69 -9.42 2.26 -10.52
N PRO A 70 -9.50 2.30 -9.17
CA PRO A 70 -8.89 3.37 -8.41
C PRO A 70 -7.36 3.26 -8.51
N GLU A 71 -6.70 4.39 -8.70
CA GLU A 71 -5.24 4.54 -8.72
C GLU A 71 -4.90 5.68 -7.76
N VAL A 72 -3.86 5.51 -6.93
CA VAL A 72 -3.32 6.60 -6.12
C VAL A 72 -2.18 7.23 -6.90
N ASP A 73 -2.37 8.46 -7.36
CA ASP A 73 -1.36 9.22 -8.11
C ASP A 73 -0.21 9.61 -7.18
N LYS A 74 -0.57 10.25 -6.07
CA LYS A 74 0.37 10.73 -5.06
C LYS A 74 -0.23 10.57 -3.69
N MET A 75 0.53 10.09 -2.73
CA MET A 75 0.14 10.07 -1.34
C MET A 75 1.31 10.46 -0.45
N TYR A 76 1.04 11.39 0.46
CA TYR A 76 1.98 11.91 1.44
C TYR A 76 1.47 11.50 2.81
N ARG A 77 2.27 10.78 3.59
CA ARG A 77 1.93 10.37 4.95
C ARG A 77 2.97 10.90 5.92
N THR A 78 2.49 11.48 7.01
CA THR A 78 3.33 11.88 8.14
C THR A 78 2.74 11.27 9.38
N MET A 79 3.51 10.41 10.04
CA MET A 79 3.07 9.63 11.18
C MET A 79 4.08 9.73 12.33
N VAL A 80 3.57 9.80 13.55
CA VAL A 80 4.36 9.58 14.76
C VAL A 80 4.30 8.09 15.07
N LYS A 81 5.45 7.43 15.08
CA LYS A 81 5.61 6.04 15.49
C LYS A 81 6.04 6.02 16.95
N THR A 82 5.31 5.28 17.77
CA THR A 82 5.68 4.98 19.15
C THR A 82 5.89 3.48 19.28
N SER A 83 7.02 3.03 19.81
CA SER A 83 7.34 1.61 19.96
C SER A 83 7.85 1.25 21.35
N TYR A 84 7.57 0.01 21.77
CA TYR A 84 7.99 -0.57 23.03
C TYR A 84 8.54 -1.97 22.81
N GLY A 85 9.77 -2.23 23.26
CA GLY A 85 10.41 -3.53 23.18
C GLY A 85 9.85 -4.49 24.21
N VAL A 86 9.12 -5.52 23.74
CA VAL A 86 8.57 -6.58 24.60
C VAL A 86 9.64 -7.65 24.87
N LEU A 87 10.45 -7.97 23.85
CA LEU A 87 11.60 -8.86 23.92
C LEU A 87 12.79 -8.19 23.20
N ASP A 88 13.99 -8.74 23.34
CA ASP A 88 15.16 -8.20 22.66
C ASP A 88 15.06 -8.26 21.13
N ASN A 89 14.15 -9.06 20.59
CA ASN A 89 13.89 -9.23 19.16
C ASN A 89 12.43 -8.91 18.75
N LEU A 90 11.63 -8.33 19.64
CA LEU A 90 10.21 -8.07 19.39
C LEU A 90 9.79 -6.73 19.97
N ASP A 91 9.32 -5.84 19.09
CA ASP A 91 8.89 -4.50 19.46
C ASP A 91 7.45 -4.28 18.99
N ILE A 92 6.54 -4.02 19.92
CA ILE A 92 5.20 -3.57 19.54
C ILE A 92 5.26 -2.08 19.20
N TYR A 93 4.51 -1.66 18.18
CA TYR A 93 4.43 -0.26 17.81
C TYR A 93 3.04 0.17 17.39
N VAL A 94 2.79 1.47 17.58
CA VAL A 94 1.61 2.19 17.10
C VAL A 94 2.09 3.39 16.30
N LYS A 95 1.46 3.62 15.15
CA LYS A 95 1.68 4.78 14.28
C LYS A 95 0.38 5.56 14.18
N LEU A 96 0.43 6.87 14.41
CA LEU A 96 -0.71 7.78 14.26
C LEU A 96 -0.29 9.00 13.46
N GLY A 97 -1.13 9.48 12.55
CA GLY A 97 -0.79 10.63 11.73
C GLY A 97 -1.85 11.01 10.71
N THR A 98 -1.39 11.71 9.68
CA THR A 98 -2.24 12.21 8.60
C THR A 98 -1.72 11.73 7.25
N ALA A 99 -2.63 11.52 6.32
CA ALA A 99 -2.36 11.17 4.94
C ALA A 99 -3.08 12.13 4.00
N ALA A 100 -2.37 12.77 3.09
CA ALA A 100 -2.95 13.48 1.96
C ALA A 100 -2.80 12.60 0.72
N PHE A 101 -3.85 12.44 -0.08
CA PHE A 101 -3.80 11.62 -1.29
C PHE A 101 -4.50 12.28 -2.47
N GLU A 102 -3.90 12.09 -3.65
CA GLU A 102 -4.48 12.41 -4.94
C GLU A 102 -4.80 11.08 -5.62
N SER A 103 -6.08 10.90 -5.98
CA SER A 103 -6.60 9.68 -6.58
C SER A 103 -7.04 9.93 -8.01
N LYS A 104 -6.74 8.97 -8.88
CA LYS A 104 -7.30 8.86 -10.23
C LYS A 104 -8.28 7.69 -10.23
N TYR A 105 -9.48 7.93 -10.72
CA TYR A 105 -10.46 6.87 -10.96
C TYR A 105 -10.52 6.66 -12.46
N LYS A 106 -10.14 5.47 -12.91
CA LYS A 106 -10.44 5.04 -14.28
C LYS A 106 -11.67 4.17 -14.23
N THR A 107 -12.68 4.56 -14.96
CA THR A 107 -13.96 3.88 -15.05
C THR A 107 -14.18 3.53 -16.50
N SER A 108 -14.34 2.24 -16.77
CA SER A 108 -14.61 1.76 -18.11
C SER A 108 -15.70 0.72 -18.09
N GLY A 109 -16.44 0.61 -19.19
CA GLY A 109 -17.53 -0.35 -19.24
C GLY A 109 -18.14 -0.47 -20.62
N THR A 110 -19.14 -1.35 -20.67
CA THR A 110 -19.94 -1.62 -21.86
C THR A 110 -21.40 -1.43 -21.49
N TRP A 111 -22.16 -0.81 -22.38
CA TRP A 111 -23.60 -0.76 -22.30
C TRP A 111 -24.20 -1.55 -23.46
N VAL A 112 -25.31 -2.22 -23.18
CA VAL A 112 -26.10 -2.96 -24.15
C VAL A 112 -27.53 -2.47 -24.04
N TYR A 113 -28.07 -1.94 -25.13
CA TYR A 113 -29.50 -1.64 -25.26
C TYR A 113 -30.19 -2.84 -25.90
N ASP A 114 -31.20 -3.39 -25.20
CA ASP A 114 -31.99 -4.54 -25.63
C ASP A 114 -33.46 -4.11 -25.77
N ASP A 115 -34.04 -4.31 -26.95
CA ASP A 115 -35.46 -4.02 -27.20
C ASP A 115 -36.40 -5.20 -26.83
N GLY A 116 -35.84 -6.23 -26.17
CA GLY A 116 -36.55 -7.45 -25.77
C GLY A 116 -36.53 -8.55 -26.83
N ILE A 117 -35.86 -8.35 -27.98
CA ILE A 117 -35.77 -9.33 -29.07
C ILE A 117 -34.31 -9.55 -29.50
N ASN A 118 -33.50 -8.49 -29.62
CA ASN A 118 -32.06 -8.57 -29.88
C ASN A 118 -31.32 -7.36 -29.28
N PRO A 119 -30.01 -7.47 -28.97
CA PRO A 119 -29.20 -6.30 -28.66
C PRO A 119 -29.15 -5.37 -29.88
N VAL A 120 -29.75 -4.18 -29.74
CA VAL A 120 -29.92 -3.20 -30.83
C VAL A 120 -28.68 -2.32 -30.96
N GLU A 121 -28.06 -1.98 -29.84
CA GLU A 121 -26.88 -1.12 -29.81
C GLU A 121 -25.96 -1.50 -28.66
N THR A 122 -24.66 -1.51 -28.93
CA THR A 122 -23.62 -1.73 -27.93
C THR A 122 -22.58 -0.64 -28.05
N GLY A 123 -22.14 -0.12 -26.91
CA GLY A 123 -21.08 0.87 -26.87
C GLY A 123 -20.17 0.68 -25.67
N THR A 124 -18.96 1.21 -25.80
CA THR A 124 -17.97 1.23 -24.73
C THR A 124 -17.76 2.66 -24.25
N TRP A 125 -17.39 2.78 -22.99
CA TRP A 125 -16.98 4.05 -22.40
C TRP A 125 -15.70 3.84 -21.60
N ASP A 126 -14.83 4.85 -21.64
CA ASP A 126 -13.60 4.91 -20.85
C ASP A 126 -13.41 6.35 -20.39
N GLU A 127 -13.55 6.56 -19.10
CA GLU A 127 -13.44 7.86 -18.46
C GLU A 127 -12.40 7.81 -17.36
N SER A 128 -11.63 8.89 -17.26
CA SER A 128 -10.69 9.07 -16.15
C SER A 128 -11.01 10.36 -15.42
N VAL A 129 -11.32 10.24 -14.13
CA VAL A 129 -11.59 11.38 -13.25
C VAL A 129 -10.47 11.49 -12.23
N LYS A 130 -9.89 12.68 -12.09
CA LYS A 130 -8.89 12.97 -11.04
C LYS A 130 -9.58 13.69 -9.90
N GLY A 131 -9.39 13.19 -8.69
CA GLY A 131 -9.89 13.79 -7.46
C GLY A 131 -8.75 13.99 -6.47
N LYS A 132 -8.67 15.18 -5.88
CA LYS A 132 -7.82 15.43 -4.72
C LYS A 132 -8.65 15.13 -3.47
N GLY A 133 -8.19 14.18 -2.67
CA GLY A 133 -8.77 13.91 -1.37
C GLY A 133 -8.29 14.93 -0.34
N ASP A 134 -9.14 15.21 0.64
CA ASP A 134 -8.72 15.94 1.84
C ASP A 134 -7.77 15.09 2.70
N ASN A 135 -7.16 15.74 3.69
CA ASN A 135 -6.32 15.07 4.67
C ASN A 135 -7.13 14.01 5.43
N ALA A 136 -6.74 12.74 5.30
CA ALA A 136 -7.29 11.63 6.05
C ALA A 136 -6.45 11.33 7.30
N PHE A 137 -7.10 10.83 8.33
CA PHE A 137 -6.42 10.25 9.48
C PHE A 137 -5.79 8.90 9.10
N ALA A 138 -4.53 8.70 9.47
CA ALA A 138 -3.78 7.48 9.21
C ALA A 138 -3.35 6.84 10.53
N TYR A 139 -3.52 5.52 10.63
CA TYR A 139 -3.07 4.74 11.77
C TYR A 139 -2.47 3.41 11.31
N GLY A 140 -1.60 2.85 12.13
CA GLY A 140 -1.00 1.54 11.92
C GLY A 140 -0.53 0.94 13.24
N PHE A 141 -0.48 -0.37 13.32
CA PHE A 141 0.05 -1.10 14.46
C PHE A 141 0.82 -2.32 13.95
N GLY A 142 1.76 -2.79 14.75
CA GLY A 142 2.53 -4.00 14.44
C GLY A 142 3.38 -4.45 15.61
N ALA A 143 4.05 -5.58 15.42
CA ALA A 143 5.01 -6.20 16.33
C ALA A 143 6.24 -6.67 15.55
#